data_AF-A0A914PPR6-F1
#
_entry.id   AF-A0A914PPR6-F1
#
_cell.length_a   1.000
_cell.length_b   1.000
_cell.length_c   1.000
_cell.angle_alpha   90.00
_cell.angle_beta   90.00
_cell.angle_gamma   90.00
#
_symmetry.space_group_name_H-M   'P 1'
#
loop_
_entity.id
_entity.type
_entity.pdbx_description
1 polymer ?
#
loop_
_entity_poly.entity_id
_entity_poly.type
_entity_poly.pdbx_seq_one_letter_code
_entity_poly.pdbx_strand_id
1 'polypeptide(L)'
;MAKNLFRQIVTAVHYLHSNEIAHCGLNPTSIMVDSNGIVKINDSGLGPLCLQHSLMERDYIAPEAIDRSNNNYDGFKADMYSLGIIFRYIINESDAPMTPECQNLFEKLTNEKEFLRPSTGAILKHKWLA
;
A
#
# COMPACT_ATOMS: atom_id res chain seq x y z
N MET A 1 17.69 -1.08 -4.48
CA MET A 1 16.73 -2.20 -4.42
C MET A 1 15.34 -1.76 -3.94
N ALA A 2 15.22 -1.15 -2.76
CA ALA A 2 13.96 -0.66 -2.17
C ALA A 2 13.10 0.21 -3.12
N LYS A 3 13.68 1.25 -3.74
CA LYS A 3 12.97 2.08 -4.73
C LYS A 3 12.38 1.26 -5.89
N ASN A 4 13.15 0.32 -6.44
CA ASN A 4 12.70 -0.49 -7.58
C ASN A 4 11.57 -1.43 -7.18
N LEU A 5 11.68 -2.08 -6.01
CA LEU A 5 10.65 -2.93 -5.45
C LEU A 5 9.35 -2.14 -5.23
N PHE A 6 9.43 -1.02 -4.53
CA PHE A 6 8.25 -0.19 -4.26
C PHE A 6 7.63 0.37 -5.54
N ARG A 7 8.44 0.80 -6.52
CA ARG A 7 7.95 1.25 -7.83
C ARG A 7 7.17 0.17 -8.56
N GLN A 8 7.65 -1.08 -8.56
CA GLN A 8 6.94 -2.19 -9.18
C GLN A 8 5.61 -2.48 -8.46
N ILE A 9 5.59 -2.47 -7.12
CA ILE A 9 4.36 -2.61 -6.32
C ILE A 9 3.36 -1.52 -6.69
N VAL A 10 3.76 -0.25 -6.65
CA VAL A 10 2.88 0.89 -6.98
C VAL A 10 2.40 0.81 -8.43
N THR A 11 3.22 0.32 -9.36
CA THR A 11 2.83 0.14 -10.77
C THR A 11 1.78 -0.95 -10.93
N ALA A 12 1.90 -2.06 -10.21
CA ALA A 12 0.88 -3.11 -10.21
C ALA A 12 -0.44 -2.62 -9.60
N VAL A 13 -0.40 -1.88 -8.48
CA VAL A 13 -1.61 -1.25 -7.90
C VAL A 13 -2.18 -0.18 -8.83
N HIS A 14 -1.32 0.59 -9.52
CA HIS A 14 -1.77 1.57 -10.51
C HIS A 14 -2.58 0.93 -11.63
N TYR A 15 -2.14 -0.25 -12.11
CA TYR A 15 -2.87 -1.03 -13.09
C TYR A 15 -4.25 -1.48 -12.56
N LEU A 16 -4.34 -1.96 -11.32
CA LEU A 16 -5.63 -2.30 -10.70
C LEU A 16 -6.56 -1.07 -10.63
N HIS A 17 -6.04 0.03 -10.08
CA HIS A 17 -6.78 1.28 -9.93
C HIS A 17 -7.23 1.87 -11.28
N SER A 18 -6.43 1.75 -12.35
CA SER A 18 -6.83 2.20 -13.69
C SER A 18 -7.92 1.35 -14.32
N ASN A 19 -8.16 0.14 -13.81
CA ASN A 19 -9.27 -0.73 -14.20
C ASN A 19 -10.43 -0.67 -13.20
N GLU A 20 -10.50 0.39 -12.38
CA GLU A 20 -11.56 0.60 -11.38
C GLU A 20 -11.64 -0.51 -10.32
N ILE A 21 -10.51 -1.18 -10.05
CA ILE A 21 -10.39 -2.25 -9.05
C ILE A 21 -9.54 -1.74 -7.88
N ALA A 22 -10.12 -1.70 -6.68
CA ALA A 22 -9.38 -1.58 -5.43
C ALA A 22 -9.03 -2.98 -4.90
N HIS A 23 -7.82 -3.14 -4.36
CA HIS A 23 -7.38 -4.43 -3.83
C HIS A 23 -7.94 -4.70 -2.42
N CYS A 24 -8.02 -3.68 -1.57
CA CYS A 24 -8.59 -3.73 -0.21
C CYS A 24 -7.92 -4.72 0.77
N GLY A 25 -6.76 -5.26 0.42
CA GLY A 25 -6.10 -6.33 1.18
C GLY A 25 -4.58 -6.35 0.99
N LEU A 26 -3.99 -5.22 0.63
CA LEU A 26 -2.55 -5.10 0.41
C LEU A 26 -1.79 -5.30 1.73
N ASN A 27 -0.85 -6.23 1.72
CA ASN A 27 0.08 -6.48 2.81
C ASN A 27 1.36 -7.14 2.24
N PRO A 28 2.39 -7.45 3.05
CA PRO A 28 3.59 -8.09 2.53
C PRO A 28 3.35 -9.50 1.98
N THR A 29 2.34 -10.24 2.46
CA THR A 29 2.03 -11.59 1.97
C THR A 29 1.31 -11.56 0.62
N SER A 30 0.67 -10.44 0.27
CA SER A 30 0.06 -10.23 -1.03
C SER A 30 1.06 -9.82 -2.13
N ILE A 31 2.30 -9.51 -1.76
CA ILE A 31 3.38 -9.13 -2.66
C ILE A 31 4.29 -10.33 -2.89
N MET A 32 4.24 -10.89 -4.10
CA MET A 32 5.15 -11.96 -4.53
C MET A 32 6.28 -11.38 -5.39
N VAL A 33 7.48 -11.89 -5.18
CA VAL A 33 8.65 -11.56 -6.02
C VAL A 33 9.17 -12.86 -6.61
N ASP A 34 9.22 -12.95 -7.93
CA ASP A 34 9.74 -14.14 -8.61
C ASP A 34 11.28 -14.17 -8.63
N SER A 35 11.85 -15.27 -9.14
CA SER A 35 13.31 -15.45 -9.23
C SER A 35 14.02 -14.41 -10.10
N ASN A 36 13.29 -13.68 -10.95
CA ASN A 36 13.83 -12.60 -11.77
C ASN A 36 13.68 -11.22 -11.10
N GLY A 37 13.15 -11.17 -9.88
CA GLY A 37 12.90 -9.93 -9.16
C GLY A 37 11.68 -9.15 -9.66
N ILE A 38 10.76 -9.82 -10.36
CA ILE A 38 9.51 -9.22 -10.85
C ILE A 38 8.44 -9.34 -9.77
N VAL A 39 7.82 -8.21 -9.44
CA VAL A 39 6.70 -8.15 -8.50
C VAL A 39 5.42 -8.63 -9.16
N LYS A 40 4.67 -9.45 -8.45
CA LYS A 40 3.30 -9.82 -8.75
C LYS A 40 2.45 -9.60 -7.50
N ILE A 41 1.29 -8.99 -7.68
CA ILE A 41 0.32 -8.85 -6.59
C ILE A 41 -0.65 -10.02 -6.71
N ASN A 42 -0.79 -10.79 -5.64
CA ASN A 42 -1.78 -11.86 -5.57
C ASN A 42 -3.09 -11.33 -4.99
N ASP A 43 -4.19 -11.95 -5.38
CA ASP A 43 -5.47 -11.75 -4.71
C ASP A 43 -5.45 -12.61 -3.43
N SER A 44 -4.89 -12.04 -2.36
CA SER A 44 -5.20 -12.54 -1.03
C SER A 44 -6.65 -12.15 -0.79
N GLY A 45 -7.59 -13.05 -1.14
CA GLY A 45 -9.03 -12.87 -1.08
C GLY A 45 -9.54 -12.49 0.31
N LEU A 46 -9.29 -11.25 0.70
CA LEU A 46 -9.73 -10.60 1.92
C LEU A 46 -10.90 -9.72 1.53
N GLY A 47 -11.97 -10.36 1.06
CA GLY A 47 -13.27 -9.71 1.07
C GLY A 47 -13.59 -9.22 2.50
N PRO A 48 -14.50 -8.25 2.67
CA PRO A 48 -14.84 -7.63 3.96
C PRO A 48 -15.30 -8.60 5.09
N LEU A 49 -15.36 -9.90 4.80
CA LEU A 49 -15.82 -10.99 5.66
C LEU A 49 -14.70 -11.76 6.39
N CYS A 50 -13.42 -11.45 6.19
CA CYS A 50 -12.37 -12.22 6.88
C CYS A 50 -12.29 -11.84 8.38
N LEU A 51 -12.82 -12.72 9.24
CA LEU A 51 -12.96 -12.57 10.70
C LEU A 51 -11.67 -12.89 11.49
N GLN A 52 -10.57 -13.22 10.82
CA GLN A 52 -9.36 -13.75 11.45
C GLN A 52 -8.07 -13.11 10.91
N HIS A 53 -8.06 -11.80 10.70
CA HIS A 53 -6.78 -11.12 10.50
C HIS A 53 -5.96 -11.23 11.79
N SER A 54 -4.73 -11.73 11.64
CA SER A 54 -3.73 -11.65 12.70
C SER A 54 -3.52 -10.20 13.13
N LEU A 55 -3.00 -9.98 14.34
CA LEU A 55 -2.65 -8.62 14.81
C LEU A 55 -1.76 -7.89 13.81
N MET A 56 -0.83 -8.61 13.16
CA MET A 56 0.11 -8.06 12.18
C MET A 56 -0.56 -7.67 10.86
N GLU A 57 -1.61 -8.38 10.42
CA GLU A 57 -2.36 -8.00 9.21
C GLU A 57 -3.22 -6.76 9.42
N ARG A 58 -3.64 -6.48 10.67
CA ARG A 58 -4.43 -5.28 10.99
C ARG A 58 -3.63 -3.99 10.85
N ASP A 59 -2.30 -4.04 11.01
CA ASP A 59 -1.45 -2.86 10.86
C ASP A 59 -1.45 -2.30 9.42
N TYR A 60 -1.81 -3.11 8.43
CA TYR A 60 -1.90 -2.71 7.03
C TYR A 60 -3.29 -2.18 6.65
N ILE A 61 -4.30 -2.41 7.49
CA ILE A 61 -5.69 -2.00 7.21
C ILE A 61 -5.84 -0.53 7.57
N ALA A 62 -6.36 0.26 6.63
CA ALA A 62 -6.65 1.67 6.87
C ALA A 62 -7.67 1.82 8.02
N PRO A 63 -7.54 2.86 8.88
CA PRO A 63 -8.39 2.99 10.07
C PRO A 63 -9.87 3.03 9.74
N GLU A 64 -10.26 3.68 8.63
CA GLU A 64 -11.64 3.72 8.16
C GLU A 64 -12.18 2.36 7.68
N ALA A 65 -11.30 1.45 7.24
CA ALA A 65 -11.67 0.10 6.81
C ALA A 65 -11.78 -0.89 7.99
N ILE A 66 -11.31 -0.51 9.18
CA ILE A 66 -11.48 -1.29 10.42
C ILE A 66 -12.89 -1.12 10.99
N ASP A 67 -13.49 0.07 10.83
CA ASP A 67 -14.84 0.35 11.30
C ASP A 67 -15.90 -0.29 10.37
N ARG A 68 -16.22 -1.54 10.67
CA ARG A 68 -17.20 -2.35 9.92
C ARG A 68 -18.64 -1.85 10.01
N SER A 69 -18.93 -0.85 10.86
CA SER A 69 -20.26 -0.23 10.90
C SER A 69 -20.47 0.72 9.71
N ASN A 70 -19.38 1.21 9.12
CA ASN A 70 -19.38 2.13 7.99
C ASN A 70 -18.91 1.41 6.72
N ASN A 71 -19.83 0.72 6.05
CA ASN A 71 -19.54 -0.10 4.85
C ASN A 71 -19.23 0.72 3.58
N ASN A 72 -18.85 2.00 3.73
CA ASN A 72 -18.84 3.01 2.68
C ASN A 72 -17.50 3.75 2.53
N TYR A 73 -16.39 3.14 2.99
CA TYR A 73 -15.06 3.71 2.83
C TYR A 73 -14.55 3.61 1.38
N ASP A 74 -13.62 4.48 1.00
CA ASP A 74 -13.00 4.45 -0.33
C ASP A 74 -11.88 3.39 -0.38
N GLY A 75 -12.14 2.26 -1.04
CA GLY A 75 -11.17 1.17 -1.19
C GLY A 75 -9.86 1.60 -1.86
N PHE A 76 -9.91 2.54 -2.81
CA PHE A 76 -8.70 3.05 -3.45
C PHE A 76 -7.84 3.84 -2.46
N LYS A 77 -8.46 4.59 -1.54
CA LYS A 77 -7.74 5.31 -0.48
C LYS A 77 -7.24 4.38 0.61
N ALA A 78 -7.95 3.30 0.91
CA ALA A 78 -7.49 2.27 1.83
C ALA A 78 -6.23 1.55 1.30
N ASP A 79 -6.17 1.27 -0.01
CA ASP A 79 -4.97 0.74 -0.66
C ASP A 79 -3.76 1.68 -0.48
N MET A 80 -3.97 3.00 -0.56
CA MET A 80 -2.88 3.97 -0.39
C MET A 80 -2.30 3.96 1.03
N TYR A 81 -3.15 3.78 2.05
CA TYR A 81 -2.69 3.61 3.42
C TYR A 81 -1.85 2.35 3.56
N SER A 82 -2.37 1.23 3.05
CA SER A 82 -1.70 -0.07 3.05
C SER A 82 -0.31 0.01 2.40
N LEU A 83 -0.22 0.70 1.25
CA LEU A 83 1.04 1.00 0.58
C LEU A 83 2.01 1.83 1.44
N GLY A 84 1.50 2.74 2.29
CA GLY A 84 2.31 3.48 3.25
C GLY A 84 2.96 2.59 4.30
N ILE A 85 2.22 1.61 4.82
CA ILE A 85 2.74 0.65 5.80
C ILE A 85 3.76 -0.29 5.13
N ILE A 86 3.46 -0.81 3.93
CA ILE A 86 4.40 -1.60 3.12
C ILE A 86 5.67 -0.80 2.80
N PHE A 87 5.53 0.48 2.42
CA PHE A 87 6.66 1.37 2.17
C PHE A 87 7.57 1.45 3.38
N ARG A 88 7.00 1.72 4.56
CA ARG A 88 7.75 1.79 5.81
C ARG A 88 8.47 0.48 6.12
N TYR A 89 7.81 -0.66 5.92
CA TYR A 89 8.42 -1.97 6.07
C TYR A 89 9.63 -2.14 5.14
N ILE A 90 9.48 -1.82 3.85
CA ILE A 90 10.58 -1.91 2.87
C ILE A 90 11.77 -1.02 3.25
N ILE A 91 11.52 0.20 3.75
CA ILE A 91 12.60 1.10 4.17
C ILE A 91 13.33 0.53 5.38
N ASN A 92 12.60 0.09 6.40
CA ASN A 92 13.18 -0.45 7.64
C ASN A 92 14.01 -1.72 7.42
N GLU A 93 13.58 -2.58 6.50
CA GLU A 93 14.29 -3.83 6.14
C GLU A 93 15.42 -3.59 5.13
N SER A 94 15.61 -2.35 4.68
CA SER A 94 16.67 -2.00 3.74
C SER A 94 17.79 -1.23 4.43
N ASP A 95 18.99 -1.29 3.87
CA ASP A 95 20.11 -0.41 4.28
C ASP A 95 19.90 1.06 3.84
N ALA A 96 18.73 1.43 3.34
CA ALA A 96 18.45 2.79 2.87
C ALA A 96 18.19 3.72 4.06
N PRO A 97 18.82 4.91 4.10
CA PRO A 97 18.55 5.88 5.16
C PRO A 97 17.12 6.42 5.05
N MET A 98 16.47 6.63 6.20
CA MET A 98 15.19 7.35 6.27
C MET A 98 15.44 8.83 5.95
N THR A 99 15.17 9.24 4.72
CA THR A 99 15.32 10.65 4.29
C THR A 99 14.05 11.45 4.58
N PRO A 100 14.12 12.80 4.58
CA PRO A 100 12.92 13.64 4.66
C PRO A 100 11.88 13.33 3.58
N GLU A 101 12.31 12.91 2.38
CA GLU A 101 11.40 12.49 1.31
C GLU A 101 10.72 11.16 1.60
N CYS A 102 11.40 10.21 2.27
CA CYS A 102 10.78 8.99 2.77
C CYS A 102 9.67 9.32 3.76
N GLN A 103 9.99 10.16 4.76
CA GLN A 103 9.05 10.57 5.79
C GLN A 103 7.85 11.31 5.18
N ASN A 104 8.10 12.23 4.25
CA ASN A 104 7.04 12.97 3.56
C ASN A 104 6.12 12.06 2.74
N LEU A 105 6.67 11.06 2.05
CA LEU A 105 5.87 10.10 1.30
C LEU A 105 5.03 9.24 2.24
N PHE A 106 5.63 8.74 3.33
CA PHE A 106 4.93 7.96 4.34
C PHE A 106 3.75 8.73 4.93
N GLU A 107 3.96 9.96 5.40
CA GLU A 107 2.92 10.82 5.98
C GLU A 107 1.77 11.11 5.01
N LYS A 108 2.07 11.28 3.71
CA LYS A 108 1.05 11.46 2.67
C LYS A 108 0.22 10.19 2.47
N LEU A 109 0.86 9.02 2.48
CA LEU A 109 0.19 7.74 2.29
C LEU A 109 -0.69 7.37 3.48
N THR A 110 -0.22 7.64 4.71
CA THR A 110 -0.94 7.29 5.94
C THR A 110 -1.72 8.47 6.54
N ASN A 111 -2.11 9.45 5.71
CA ASN A 111 -2.86 10.60 6.19
C ASN A 111 -4.20 10.15 6.80
N GLU A 112 -4.56 10.69 7.97
CA GLU A 112 -5.82 10.40 8.65
C GLU A 112 -7.03 10.77 7.78
N LYS A 113 -6.92 11.86 7.02
CA LYS A 113 -7.94 12.25 6.05
C LYS A 113 -7.71 11.50 4.76
N GLU A 114 -8.45 10.40 4.55
CA GLU A 114 -8.32 9.49 3.41
C GLU A 114 -8.25 10.22 2.06
N PHE A 115 -9.06 11.26 1.86
CA PHE A 115 -9.13 11.99 0.61
C PHE A 115 -7.84 12.75 0.26
N LEU A 116 -7.00 13.08 1.25
CA LEU A 116 -5.70 13.71 1.05
C LEU A 116 -4.60 12.74 0.60
N ARG A 117 -4.83 11.41 0.71
CA ARG A 117 -3.84 10.42 0.29
C ARG A 117 -3.64 10.49 -1.24
N PRO A 118 -2.39 10.45 -1.73
CA PRO A 118 -2.10 10.60 -3.16
C PRO A 118 -2.62 9.41 -3.96
N SER A 119 -2.92 9.60 -5.24
CA SER A 119 -3.15 8.46 -6.14
C SER A 119 -1.85 7.74 -6.47
N THR A 120 -1.95 6.50 -6.95
CA THR A 120 -0.82 5.73 -7.48
C THR A 120 -0.02 6.51 -8.55
N GLY A 121 -0.72 7.21 -9.46
CA GLY A 121 -0.07 8.06 -10.46
C GLY A 121 0.70 9.25 -9.88
N ALA A 122 0.26 9.81 -8.74
CA ALA A 122 0.99 10.85 -8.03
C ALA A 122 2.22 10.30 -7.31
N ILE A 123 2.14 9.09 -6.75
CA ILE A 123 3.29 8.41 -6.11
C ILE A 123 4.38 8.12 -7.13
N LEU A 124 4.04 7.60 -8.31
CA LEU A 124 5.01 7.31 -9.37
C LEU A 124 5.80 8.55 -9.84
N LYS A 125 5.28 9.76 -9.57
CA LYS A 125 5.93 11.05 -9.86
C LYS A 125 6.58 11.68 -8.62
N HIS A 126 6.51 11.04 -7.46
CA HIS A 126 7.03 11.58 -6.22
C HIS A 126 8.57 11.64 -6.25
N LYS A 127 9.15 12.69 -5.65
CA LYS A 127 10.61 12.92 -5.63
C LYS A 127 11.43 11.76 -5.08
N TRP A 128 10.84 10.99 -4.16
CA TRP A 128 11.52 9.80 -3.63
C TRP A 128 11.62 8.66 -4.66
N LEU A 129 10.64 8.51 -5.55
CA LEU A 129 10.62 7.50 -6.61
C LEU A 129 11.27 7.95 -7.92
N ALA A 130 11.45 9.26 -8.11
CA ALA A 130 12.32 9.83 -9.13
C ALA A 130 13.79 9.47 -8.86
#